data_AF-A0A955TK43-F1
#
_entry.id   AF-A0A955TK43-F1
#
_cell.length_a   1.000
_cell.length_b   1.000
_cell.length_c   1.000
_cell.angle_alpha   90.00
_cell.angle_beta   90.00
_cell.angle_gamma   90.00
#
_symmetry.space_group_name_H-M   'P 1'
#
loop_
_entity.id
_entity.type
_entity.pdbx_description
1 polymer ?
#
loop_
_entity_poly.entity_id
_entity_poly.type
_entity_poly.pdbx_seq_one_letter_code
_entity_poly.pdbx_strand_id
1 'polypeptide(L)'
;MAGSKVFDVLLGALILGTVGGLIGMFMGEGFLIPSLIVGVMLGMGVGFLGGRQFFLGIFVGTLLGGLLAWGVSGVEAITVGAASGAAMGGFLGIWISMLCDMFSQRKSKVVPPVVEEPENSAP
;
A
#
# COMPACT_ATOMS: atom_id res chain seq x y z
N MET A 1 -5.53 13.46 11.81
CA MET A 1 -4.27 12.75 11.41
C MET A 1 -4.01 11.46 12.19
N ALA A 2 -4.46 11.29 13.44
CA ALA A 2 -4.25 10.04 14.20
C ALA A 2 -5.17 8.87 13.76
N GLY A 3 -6.43 9.14 13.45
CA GLY A 3 -7.41 8.09 13.06
C GLY A 3 -7.05 7.33 11.79
N SER A 4 -6.44 7.99 10.80
CA SER A 4 -5.98 7.33 9.57
C SER A 4 -4.81 6.38 9.83
N LYS A 5 -3.88 6.74 10.72
CA LYS A 5 -2.75 5.86 11.06
C LYS A 5 -3.18 4.60 11.82
N VAL A 6 -4.10 4.74 12.78
CA VAL A 6 -4.64 3.57 13.51
C VAL A 6 -5.35 2.62 12.54
N PHE A 7 -6.14 3.17 11.62
CA PHE A 7 -6.79 2.38 10.58
C PHE A 7 -5.79 1.67 9.67
N ASP A 8 -4.75 2.37 9.21
CA ASP A 8 -3.72 1.79 8.34
C ASP A 8 -2.92 0.67 9.04
N VAL A 9 -2.64 0.82 10.34
CA VAL A 9 -2.01 -0.21 11.18
C VAL A 9 -2.90 -1.44 11.34
N LEU A 10 -4.19 -1.24 11.65
CA LEU A 10 -5.15 -2.34 11.79
C LEU A 10 -5.36 -3.08 10.47
N LEU A 11 -5.47 -2.33 9.36
CA LEU A 11 -5.63 -2.90 8.03
C LEU A 11 -4.39 -3.69 7.60
N GLY A 12 -3.19 -3.16 7.84
CA GLY A 12 -1.94 -3.87 7.59
C GLY A 12 -1.83 -5.14 8.43
N ALA A 13 -2.11 -5.05 9.74
CA ALA A 13 -2.11 -6.19 10.66
C ALA A 13 -3.10 -7.29 10.23
N LEU A 14 -4.29 -6.91 9.79
CA LEU A 14 -5.32 -7.84 9.36
C LEU A 14 -4.92 -8.54 8.05
N ILE A 15 -4.45 -7.79 7.05
CA ILE A 15 -4.08 -8.37 5.75
C ILE A 15 -2.83 -9.25 5.89
N LEU A 16 -1.75 -8.76 6.48
CA LEU A 16 -0.54 -9.58 6.62
C LEU A 16 -0.70 -10.66 7.69
N GLY A 17 -1.53 -10.46 8.71
CA GLY A 17 -1.89 -11.50 9.68
C GLY A 17 -2.67 -12.65 9.05
N THR A 18 -3.61 -12.35 8.15
CA THR A 18 -4.33 -13.39 7.38
C THR A 18 -3.39 -14.13 6.43
N VAL A 19 -2.49 -13.44 5.73
CA VAL A 19 -1.44 -14.08 4.91
C VAL A 19 -0.54 -14.99 5.78
N GLY A 20 -0.06 -14.49 6.91
CA GLY A 20 0.73 -15.27 7.87
C GLY A 20 0.00 -16.50 8.38
N GLY A 21 -1.28 -16.36 8.72
CA GLY A 21 -2.14 -17.47 9.13
C GLY A 21 -2.32 -18.53 8.03
N LEU A 22 -2.56 -18.09 6.79
CA LEU A 22 -2.65 -18.98 5.62
C LEU A 22 -1.33 -19.75 5.40
N ILE A 23 -0.18 -19.07 5.46
CA ILE A 23 1.13 -19.72 5.36
C ILE A 23 1.32 -20.77 6.47
N GLY A 24 0.93 -20.42 7.70
CA GLY A 24 1.02 -21.33 8.84
C GLY A 24 0.14 -22.57 8.70
N MET A 25 -1.07 -22.41 8.17
CA MET A 25 -1.95 -23.54 7.84
C MET A 25 -1.35 -24.44 6.75
N PHE A 26 -0.68 -23.87 5.75
CA PHE A 26 -0.01 -24.64 4.71
C PHE A 26 1.26 -25.35 5.19
N MET A 27 2.00 -24.79 6.16
CA MET A 27 3.25 -25.37 6.67
C MET A 27 3.05 -26.48 7.72
N GLY A 28 1.84 -26.63 8.30
CA GLY A 28 1.50 -27.73 9.21
C GLY A 28 1.57 -27.41 10.72
N GLU A 29 1.38 -28.45 11.54
CA GLU A 29 1.19 -28.38 13.00
C GLU A 29 2.46 -27.90 13.72
N GLY A 30 2.62 -26.58 13.81
CA GLY A 30 3.71 -25.92 14.53
C GLY A 30 4.04 -24.53 14.01
N PHE A 31 3.75 -24.25 12.73
CA PHE A 31 4.07 -22.97 12.10
C PHE A 31 2.94 -21.95 12.16
N LEU A 32 1.72 -22.35 12.53
CA LEU A 32 0.54 -21.50 12.63
C LEU A 32 0.73 -20.26 13.52
N ILE A 33 1.17 -20.46 14.77
CA ILE A 33 1.36 -19.36 15.73
C ILE A 33 2.53 -18.46 15.30
N PRO A 34 3.73 -18.98 14.95
CA PRO A 34 4.84 -18.16 14.50
C PRO A 34 4.52 -17.31 13.26
N SER A 35 3.96 -17.92 12.21
CA SER A 35 3.70 -17.23 10.95
C SER A 35 2.63 -16.15 11.10
N LEU A 36 1.62 -16.39 11.94
CA LEU A 36 0.60 -15.40 12.26
C LEU A 36 1.19 -14.21 13.01
N ILE A 37 2.02 -14.45 14.03
CA ILE A 37 2.70 -13.37 14.77
C ILE A 37 3.58 -12.55 13.83
N VAL A 38 4.37 -13.22 12.98
CA VAL A 38 5.22 -12.54 11.99
C VAL A 38 4.39 -11.71 11.02
N GLY A 39 3.30 -12.28 10.49
CA GLY A 39 2.38 -11.58 9.59
C GLY A 39 1.78 -10.33 10.23
N VAL A 40 1.26 -10.46 11.46
CA VAL A 40 0.68 -9.33 12.21
C VAL A 40 1.74 -8.26 12.52
N MET A 41 2.95 -8.65 12.93
CA MET A 41 4.08 -7.75 13.20
C MET A 41 4.48 -6.95 11.95
N LEU A 42 4.67 -7.62 10.82
CA LEU A 42 4.99 -6.97 9.56
C LEU A 42 3.84 -6.05 9.11
N GLY A 43 2.59 -6.49 9.29
CA GLY A 43 1.39 -5.70 9.02
C GLY A 43 1.32 -4.40 9.80
N MET A 44 1.55 -4.47 11.11
CA MET A 44 1.63 -3.29 11.96
C MET A 44 2.78 -2.37 11.55
N GLY A 45 3.96 -2.93 11.23
CA GLY A 45 5.12 -2.16 10.79
C GLY A 45 4.84 -1.35 9.52
N VAL A 46 4.23 -1.97 8.52
CA VAL A 46 3.85 -1.30 7.26
C VAL A 46 2.85 -0.17 7.49
N GLY A 47 1.82 -0.41 8.31
CA GLY A 47 0.83 0.62 8.64
C GLY A 47 1.42 1.77 9.45
N PHE A 48 2.39 1.49 10.33
CA PHE A 48 3.08 2.51 11.13
C PHE A 48 3.99 3.40 10.29
N LEU A 49 4.73 2.81 9.33
CA LEU A 49 5.64 3.52 8.42
C LEU A 49 4.90 4.38 7.38
N GLY A 50 3.57 4.27 7.27
CA GLY A 50 2.76 5.08 6.36
C GLY A 50 2.84 4.67 4.89
N GLY A 51 3.31 3.44 4.60
CA GLY A 51 3.48 2.92 3.24
C GLY A 51 2.18 2.45 2.56
N ARG A 52 1.02 3.02 2.90
CA ARG A 52 -0.29 2.49 2.50
C ARG A 52 -0.44 2.26 0.99
N GLN A 53 -0.02 3.22 0.18
CA GLN A 53 -0.12 3.13 -1.28
C GLN A 53 0.84 2.08 -1.85
N PHE A 54 2.04 1.97 -1.28
CA PHE A 54 2.99 0.91 -1.62
C PHE A 54 2.42 -0.47 -1.27
N PHE A 55 1.85 -0.61 -0.07
CA PHE A 55 1.26 -1.86 0.39
C PHE A 55 0.05 -2.29 -0.44
N LEU A 56 -0.89 -1.37 -0.70
CA LEU A 56 -2.02 -1.63 -1.57
C LEU A 56 -1.56 -1.98 -3.00
N GLY A 57 -0.53 -1.28 -3.50
CA GLY A 57 0.08 -1.58 -4.79
C GLY A 57 0.64 -3.00 -4.85
N ILE A 58 1.43 -3.42 -3.85
CA ILE A 58 1.93 -4.80 -3.75
C ILE A 58 0.77 -5.79 -3.70
N PHE A 59 -0.21 -5.57 -2.83
CA PHE A 59 -1.32 -6.52 -2.64
C PHE A 59 -2.13 -6.70 -3.93
N VAL A 60 -2.55 -5.61 -4.55
CA VAL A 60 -3.30 -5.64 -5.82
C VAL A 60 -2.44 -6.23 -6.94
N GLY A 61 -1.16 -5.84 -7.02
CA GLY A 61 -0.23 -6.39 -7.99
C GLY A 61 -0.03 -7.89 -7.84
N THR A 62 0.05 -8.40 -6.62
CA THR A 62 0.16 -9.84 -6.33
C THR A 62 -1.08 -10.60 -6.83
N LEU A 63 -2.27 -10.08 -6.54
CA LEU A 63 -3.53 -10.69 -6.98
C LEU A 63 -3.64 -10.68 -8.51
N LEU A 64 -3.41 -9.52 -9.15
CA LEU A 64 -3.50 -9.40 -10.61
C LEU A 64 -2.43 -10.23 -11.31
N GLY A 65 -1.18 -10.20 -10.83
CA GLY A 65 -0.08 -10.96 -11.41
C GLY A 65 -0.28 -12.48 -11.31
N GLY A 66 -0.75 -12.96 -10.16
CA GLY A 66 -1.09 -14.37 -9.98
C GLY A 66 -2.26 -14.82 -10.86
N LEU A 67 -3.30 -13.99 -10.96
CA LEU A 67 -4.50 -14.28 -11.76
C LEU A 67 -4.21 -14.24 -13.26
N LEU A 68 -3.38 -13.29 -13.72
CA LEU A 68 -2.88 -13.25 -15.10
C LEU A 68 -2.01 -14.46 -15.43
N ALA A 69 -1.08 -14.83 -14.56
CA ALA A 69 -0.24 -16.01 -14.77
C ALA A 69 -1.06 -17.30 -14.81
N TRP A 70 -2.09 -17.39 -13.96
CA TRP A 70 -3.05 -18.50 -14.01
C TRP A 70 -3.73 -18.60 -15.38
N GLY A 71 -4.21 -17.48 -15.91
CA GLY A 71 -4.91 -17.44 -17.21
C GLY A 71 -4.02 -17.73 -18.41
N VAL A 72 -2.72 -17.41 -18.35
CA VAL A 72 -1.81 -17.53 -19.48
C VAL A 72 -1.02 -18.84 -19.48
N SER A 73 -0.52 -19.27 -18.32
CA SER A 73 0.42 -20.39 -18.20
C SER A 73 -0.05 -21.46 -17.21
N GLY A 74 -1.28 -21.37 -16.70
CA GLY A 74 -1.85 -22.33 -15.78
C GLY A 74 -1.34 -22.19 -14.34
N VAL A 75 -1.63 -23.20 -13.52
CA VAL A 75 -1.42 -23.17 -12.06
C VAL A 75 0.05 -23.09 -11.64
N GLU A 76 0.97 -23.63 -12.44
CA GLU A 76 2.40 -23.65 -12.10
C GLU A 76 3.04 -22.26 -12.10
N ALA A 77 2.51 -21.34 -12.92
CA ALA A 77 3.04 -19.99 -13.04
C ALA A 77 2.47 -19.00 -12.01
N ILE A 78 1.46 -19.39 -11.21
CA ILE A 78 0.75 -18.47 -10.29
C ILE A 78 1.72 -17.85 -9.30
N THR A 79 2.63 -18.62 -8.73
CA THR A 79 3.61 -18.11 -7.74
C THR A 79 4.55 -17.09 -8.35
N VAL A 80 5.05 -17.34 -9.56
CA VAL A 80 5.92 -16.42 -10.30
C VAL A 80 5.17 -15.16 -10.70
N GLY A 81 3.94 -15.30 -11.19
CA GLY A 81 3.05 -14.19 -11.53
C GLY A 81 2.70 -13.33 -10.31
N ALA A 82 2.38 -13.96 -9.20
CA ALA A 82 2.10 -13.28 -7.94
C ALA A 82 3.32 -12.52 -7.43
N ALA A 83 4.51 -13.14 -7.42
CA ALA A 83 5.74 -12.50 -6.95
C ALA A 83 6.18 -11.32 -7.83
N SER A 84 6.14 -11.50 -9.15
CA SER A 84 6.47 -10.43 -10.11
C SER A 84 5.45 -9.30 -10.05
N GLY A 85 4.16 -9.63 -9.99
CA GLY A 85 3.07 -8.67 -9.82
C GLY A 85 3.18 -7.89 -8.49
N ALA A 86 3.56 -8.56 -7.41
CA ALA A 86 3.83 -7.93 -6.12
C ALA A 86 4.92 -6.84 -6.25
N ALA A 87 6.06 -7.19 -6.87
CA ALA A 87 7.18 -6.28 -7.06
C ALA A 87 6.80 -5.06 -7.94
N MET A 88 6.15 -5.29 -9.09
CA MET A 88 5.74 -4.22 -9.99
C MET A 88 4.63 -3.35 -9.39
N GLY A 89 3.65 -3.99 -8.74
CA GLY A 89 2.52 -3.31 -8.10
C GLY A 89 2.95 -2.35 -7.00
N GLY A 90 3.95 -2.72 -6.20
CA GLY A 90 4.52 -1.84 -5.19
C GLY A 90 5.08 -0.54 -5.78
N PHE A 91 5.95 -0.65 -6.80
CA PHE A 91 6.50 0.52 -7.48
C PHE A 91 5.42 1.37 -8.16
N LEU A 92 4.44 0.74 -8.81
CA LEU A 92 3.34 1.43 -9.46
C LEU A 92 2.44 2.17 -8.45
N GLY A 93 2.21 1.59 -7.27
CA GLY A 93 1.48 2.25 -6.18
C GLY A 93 2.16 3.53 -5.70
N ILE A 94 3.50 3.53 -5.61
CA ILE A 94 4.27 4.74 -5.27
C ILE A 94 4.15 5.78 -6.38
N TRP A 95 4.32 5.37 -7.64
CA TRP A 95 4.21 6.26 -8.80
C TRP A 95 2.84 6.95 -8.88
N ILE A 96 1.76 6.19 -8.67
CA ILE A 96 0.40 6.75 -8.62
C ILE A 96 0.27 7.76 -7.48
N SER A 97 0.80 7.44 -6.30
CA SER A 97 0.75 8.38 -5.16
C SER A 97 1.46 9.69 -5.47
N MET A 98 2.65 9.63 -6.06
CA MET A 98 3.42 10.81 -6.46
C MET A 98 2.68 11.62 -7.53
N LEU A 99 2.07 10.95 -8.50
CA LEU A 99 1.32 11.58 -9.58
C LEU A 99 0.04 12.28 -9.03
N CYS A 100 -0.71 11.63 -8.15
CA CYS A 100 -1.86 12.21 -7.47
C CYS A 100 -1.49 13.42 -6.61
N ASP A 101 -0.35 13.37 -5.94
CA ASP A 101 0.15 14.49 -5.13
C ASP A 101 0.52 15.69 -6.02
N MET A 102 1.21 15.45 -7.14
CA MET A 102 1.48 16.48 -8.15
C MET A 102 0.18 17.12 -8.68
N PHE A 103 -0.85 16.33 -8.97
CA PHE A 103 -2.13 16.87 -9.44
C PHE A 103 -2.85 17.70 -8.37
N SER A 104 -2.75 17.32 -7.10
CA SER A 104 -3.33 18.09 -6.00
C SER A 104 -2.61 19.44 -5.84
N GLN A 105 -1.28 19.45 -5.91
CA GLN A 105 -0.50 20.69 -5.86
C GLN A 105 -0.79 21.64 -7.03
N ARG A 106 -1.02 21.11 -8.24
CA ARG A 106 -1.44 21.92 -9.40
C ARG A 106 -2.78 22.61 -9.18
N LYS A 107 -3.74 21.95 -8.53
CA LYS A 107 -5.05 22.57 -8.23
C LYS A 107 -4.95 23.66 -7.15
N SER A 108 -4.07 23.49 -6.16
CA SER A 108 -3.89 24.49 -5.10
C SER A 108 -3.15 25.76 -5.56
N LYS A 109 -2.27 25.66 -6.56
CA LYS A 109 -1.51 26.82 -7.09
C LYS A 109 -2.35 27.77 -7.97
N VAL A 110 -3.59 27.43 -8.30
CA VAL A 110 -4.52 28.25 -9.10
C VAL A 110 -5.27 29.27 -8.23
N VAL A 111 -5.16 29.22 -6.90
CA VAL A 111 -5.60 30.33 -6.04
C VAL A 111 -4.50 31.40 -6.12
N PRO A 112 -4.71 32.54 -6.82
CA PRO A 112 -3.70 33.57 -6.89
C PRO A 112 -3.39 34.07 -5.47
N PRO A 113 -2.13 34.42 -5.17
CA PRO A 113 -1.83 35.09 -3.91
C PRO A 113 -2.67 36.36 -3.88
N VAL A 114 -3.49 36.50 -2.85
CA VAL A 114 -4.08 37.79 -2.48
C VAL A 114 -2.88 38.71 -2.26
N VAL A 115 -2.62 39.56 -3.24
CA VAL A 115 -1.67 40.66 -3.10
C VAL A 115 -2.32 41.55 -2.05
N GLU A 116 -1.86 41.46 -0.81
CA GLU A 116 -2.12 42.50 0.17
C GLU A 116 -1.45 43.76 -0.40
N GLU A 117 -2.27 44.59 -1.03
CA GLU A 117 -1.91 45.94 -1.42
C GLU A 117 -1.37 46.63 -0.16
N PRO A 118 -0.13 47.14 -0.15
CA PRO A 118 0.34 47.89 0.99
C PRO A 118 -0.58 49.11 1.10
N GLU A 119 -1.37 49.13 2.17
CA GLU A 119 -2.17 50.27 2.62
C GLU A 119 -1.19 51.40 2.98
N ASN A 120 -0.61 52.02 1.96
CA ASN A 120 0.17 53.24 2.10
C ASN A 120 -0.83 54.37 2.22
N SER A 121 -1.14 54.66 3.48
CA SER A 121 -1.89 55.79 3.96
C SER A 121 -1.26 57.07 3.39
N ALA A 122 -1.96 57.70 2.45
CA ALA A 122 -1.83 59.13 2.18
C ALA A 122 -2.35 59.92 3.43
N PRO A 123 -2.06 61.22 3.61
CA PRO A 123 -1.95 62.27 2.59
C PRO A 123 -0.54 62.80 2.29
#